data_AF-A0A9D6M9U0-F1
#
_entry.id   AF-A0A9D6M9U0-F1
#
_cell.length_a   1.000
_cell.length_b   1.000
_cell.length_c   1.000
_cell.angle_alpha   90.00
_cell.angle_beta   90.00
_cell.angle_gamma   90.00
#
_symmetry.space_group_name_H-M   'P 1'
#
loop_
_entity.id
_entity.type
_entity.pdbx_description
1 polymer ?
#
loop_
_entity_poly.entity_id
_entity_poly.type
_entity_poly.pdbx_seq_one_letter_code
_entity_poly.pdbx_strand_id
1 'polypeptide(L)'
;MDWLASLAAVAALFALRLGVPLLITILVGHMLSRLDAKWQAREQERLMHDSSPAPEIPSCWEIRGCDPAQREKCPAYGLRPLPCWLAWRRLTGRVPECCFDCEVFLTA
;
A
#
# COMPACT_ATOMS: atom_id res chain seq x y z
N MET A 1 54.74 22.57 24.85
CA MET A 1 54.23 21.44 24.04
C MET A 1 52.88 20.94 24.55
N ASP A 2 52.47 21.37 25.73
CA ASP A 2 51.27 20.90 26.44
C ASP A 2 49.97 21.37 25.80
N TRP A 3 49.97 22.51 25.10
CA TRP A 3 48.77 23.01 24.40
C TRP A 3 48.35 22.11 23.21
N LEU A 4 49.31 21.48 22.52
CA LEU A 4 49.01 20.52 21.45
C LEU A 4 48.37 19.25 22.02
N ALA A 5 48.85 18.78 23.18
CA ALA A 5 48.26 17.65 23.87
C ALA A 5 46.83 17.95 24.34
N SER A 6 46.60 19.14 24.90
CA SER A 6 45.26 19.59 25.28
C SER A 6 44.31 19.70 24.09
N LEU A 7 44.78 20.27 22.97
CA LEU A 7 43.96 20.43 21.76
C LEU A 7 43.63 19.08 21.12
N ALA A 8 44.59 18.15 21.12
CA ALA A 8 44.38 16.77 20.70
C ALA A 8 43.38 16.04 21.61
N ALA A 9 43.45 16.22 22.93
CA ALA A 9 42.52 15.59 23.87
C ALA A 9 41.07 16.10 23.69
N VAL A 10 40.89 17.42 23.50
CA VAL A 10 39.55 17.99 23.24
C VAL A 10 39.01 17.50 21.89
N ALA A 11 39.84 17.51 20.84
CA ALA A 11 39.45 17.00 19.53
C ALA A 11 39.08 15.52 19.58
N ALA A 12 39.83 14.69 20.31
CA ALA A 12 39.55 13.26 20.47
C ALA A 12 38.24 13.02 21.21
N LEU A 13 37.97 13.75 22.29
CA LEU A 13 36.70 13.64 23.03
C LEU A 13 35.51 14.09 22.18
N PHE A 14 35.68 15.14 21.37
CA PHE A 14 34.66 15.63 20.45
C PHE A 14 34.39 14.62 19.32
N ALA A 15 35.45 14.07 18.72
CA ALA A 15 35.34 13.02 17.72
C ALA A 15 34.75 11.73 18.30
N LEU A 16 35.04 11.39 19.55
CA LEU A 16 34.41 10.25 20.23
C LEU A 16 32.91 10.50 20.44
N ARG A 17 32.53 11.70 20.89
CA ARG A 17 31.13 12.05 21.11
C ARG A 17 30.31 12.22 19.84
N LEU A 18 30.90 12.59 18.71
CA LEU A 18 30.18 12.72 17.44
C LEU A 18 30.30 11.46 16.59
N GLY A 19 31.49 10.88 16.53
CA GLY A 19 31.78 9.67 15.77
C GLY A 19 31.03 8.47 16.30
N VAL A 20 30.93 8.29 17.62
CA VAL A 20 30.21 7.15 18.20
C VAL A 20 28.71 7.17 17.86
N PRO A 21 27.95 8.27 18.08
CA PRO A 21 26.55 8.34 17.66
C PRO A 21 26.36 8.12 16.16
N LEU A 22 27.22 8.70 15.33
CA LEU A 22 27.11 8.62 13.87
C LEU A 22 27.43 7.20 13.37
N LEU A 23 28.40 6.53 13.97
CA LEU A 23 28.72 5.15 13.66
C LEU A 23 27.60 4.21 14.09
N ILE A 24 26.99 4.45 15.26
CA ILE A 24 25.83 3.69 15.74
C ILE A 24 24.64 3.86 14.78
N THR A 25 24.30 5.09 14.37
CA THR A 25 23.17 5.31 13.47
C THR A 25 23.39 4.67 12.10
N ILE A 26 24.61 4.76 11.55
CA ILE A 26 24.97 4.07 10.30
C ILE A 26 24.84 2.55 10.46
N LEU A 27 25.36 1.99 11.55
CA LEU A 27 25.30 0.55 11.80
C LEU A 27 23.86 0.04 11.91
N VAL A 28 23.01 0.76 12.65
CA VAL A 28 21.59 0.44 12.81
C VAL A 28 20.87 0.54 11.46
N GLY A 29 21.08 1.63 10.71
CA GLY A 29 20.49 1.80 9.38
C GLY A 29 20.88 0.67 8.43
N HIS A 30 22.14 0.23 8.47
CA HIS A 30 22.64 -0.86 7.63
C HIS A 30 22.12 -2.24 8.06
N MET A 31 21.89 -2.47 9.36
CA MET A 31 21.23 -3.69 9.83
C MET A 31 19.76 -3.73 9.38
N LEU A 32 19.05 -2.61 9.50
CA LEU A 32 17.65 -2.50 9.08
C LEU A 32 17.49 -2.68 7.57
N SER A 33 18.35 -2.07 6.75
CA SER A 33 18.28 -2.23 5.29
C SER A 33 18.50 -3.66 4.83
N ARG A 34 19.33 -4.44 5.53
CA ARG A 34 19.52 -5.87 5.25
C ARG A 34 18.28 -6.70 5.55
N LEU A 35 17.57 -6.36 6.63
CA LEU A 35 16.30 -7.02 6.96
C LEU A 35 15.21 -6.63 5.96
N ASP A 36 15.15 -5.36 5.57
CA ASP A 36 14.19 -4.83 4.62
C ASP A 36 14.34 -5.47 3.23
N ALA A 37 15.59 -5.60 2.73
CA ALA A 37 15.88 -6.26 1.45
C ALA A 37 15.36 -7.71 1.40
N LYS A 38 15.40 -8.43 2.54
CA LYS A 38 14.88 -9.78 2.63
C LYS A 38 13.35 -9.83 2.56
N TRP A 39 12.67 -8.80 3.05
CA TRP A 39 11.21 -8.70 2.99
C TRP A 39 10.72 -8.25 1.61
N GLN A 40 11.41 -7.31 0.96
CA GLN A 40 11.06 -6.87 -0.40
C GLN A 40 11.14 -8.01 -1.43
N ALA A 41 12.10 -8.94 -1.27
CA ALA A 41 12.18 -10.14 -2.12
C ALA A 41 10.90 -10.99 -2.07
N ARG A 42 10.26 -11.09 -0.90
CA ARG A 42 9.00 -11.85 -0.72
C ARG A 42 7.79 -11.12 -1.29
N GLU A 43 7.82 -9.79 -1.30
CA GLU A 43 6.75 -8.99 -1.89
C GLU A 43 6.80 -9.04 -3.42
N GLN A 44 8.00 -9.00 -4.01
CA GLN A 44 8.18 -9.24 -5.45
C GLN A 44 7.72 -10.64 -5.86
N GLU A 45 8.05 -11.67 -5.08
CA GLU A 45 7.53 -13.03 -5.31
C GLU A 45 6.00 -13.08 -5.22
N ARG A 46 5.39 -12.39 -4.24
CA ARG A 46 3.92 -12.28 -4.14
C ARG A 46 3.33 -11.56 -5.34
N LEU A 47 3.90 -10.44 -5.79
CA LEU A 47 3.40 -9.70 -6.96
C LEU A 47 3.55 -10.48 -8.26
N MET A 48 4.63 -11.25 -8.42
CA MET A 48 4.80 -12.14 -9.57
C MET A 48 3.85 -13.35 -9.51
N HIS A 49 3.62 -13.90 -8.32
CA HIS A 49 2.69 -15.02 -8.11
C HIS A 49 1.21 -14.60 -8.19
N ASP A 50 0.90 -13.36 -7.79
CA ASP A 50 -0.43 -12.72 -7.89
C ASP A 50 -0.69 -12.12 -9.27
N SER A 51 0.06 -12.57 -10.30
CA SER A 51 -0.36 -12.50 -11.70
C SER A 51 -1.59 -13.38 -12.00
N SER A 52 -2.21 -13.95 -10.95
CA SER A 52 -3.55 -14.50 -11.03
C SER A 52 -4.47 -13.43 -11.61
N PRO A 53 -5.31 -13.75 -12.61
CA PRO A 53 -6.23 -12.78 -13.18
C PRO A 53 -7.02 -12.15 -12.03
N ALA A 54 -7.03 -10.81 -11.98
CA ALA A 54 -7.81 -10.05 -11.02
C ALA A 54 -9.19 -10.73 -10.90
N PRO A 55 -9.68 -11.02 -9.67
CA PRO A 55 -10.91 -11.77 -9.50
C PRO A 55 -11.96 -11.14 -10.40
N GLU A 56 -12.54 -11.92 -11.32
CA GLU A 56 -13.65 -11.45 -12.15
C GLU A 56 -14.77 -11.09 -11.18
N ILE A 57 -14.85 -9.81 -10.80
CA ILE A 57 -15.89 -9.32 -9.91
C ILE A 57 -17.20 -9.53 -10.67
N PRO A 58 -18.07 -10.44 -10.20
CA PRO A 58 -19.31 -10.72 -10.89
C PRO A 58 -20.13 -9.43 -10.93
N SER A 59 -20.64 -9.10 -12.11
CA SER A 59 -21.33 -7.84 -12.26
C SER A 59 -22.68 -7.92 -11.55
N CYS A 60 -23.01 -6.91 -10.76
CA CYS A 60 -24.24 -6.92 -9.98
C CYS A 60 -25.51 -7.04 -10.85
N TRP A 61 -25.48 -6.58 -12.11
CA TRP A 61 -26.61 -6.76 -13.03
C TRP A 61 -26.81 -8.21 -13.49
N GLU A 62 -25.74 -9.02 -13.53
CA GLU A 62 -25.84 -10.47 -13.76
C GLU A 62 -26.41 -11.17 -12.55
N ILE A 63 -25.93 -10.85 -11.34
CA ILE A 63 -26.38 -11.48 -10.09
C ILE A 63 -27.84 -11.11 -9.76
N ARG A 64 -28.22 -9.84 -9.95
CA ARG A 64 -29.57 -9.35 -9.66
C ARG A 64 -30.56 -9.55 -10.79
N GLY A 65 -30.12 -10.07 -11.95
CA GLY A 65 -30.98 -10.28 -13.11
C GLY A 65 -31.64 -8.99 -13.62
N CYS A 66 -30.92 -7.86 -13.63
CA CYS A 66 -31.49 -6.58 -14.05
C CYS A 66 -31.95 -6.62 -15.51
N ASP A 67 -33.09 -6.01 -15.79
CA ASP A 67 -33.67 -5.87 -17.14
C ASP A 67 -32.78 -4.99 -18.05
N PRO A 68 -32.72 -5.21 -19.38
CA PRO A 68 -31.94 -4.36 -20.31
C PRO A 68 -32.19 -2.86 -20.14
N ALA A 69 -33.44 -2.43 -19.89
CA ALA A 69 -33.75 -1.01 -19.68
C ALA A 69 -33.12 -0.42 -18.40
N GLN A 70 -32.81 -1.26 -17.41
CA GLN A 70 -32.12 -0.87 -16.19
C GLN A 70 -30.59 -0.92 -16.36
N ARG A 71 -30.08 -1.81 -17.23
CA ARG A 71 -28.64 -1.93 -17.53
C ARG A 71 -28.10 -0.69 -18.23
N GLU A 72 -28.82 -0.15 -19.20
CA GLU A 72 -28.41 1.08 -19.91
C GLU A 72 -28.34 2.30 -18.98
N LYS A 73 -29.16 2.32 -17.93
CA LYS A 73 -29.17 3.38 -16.90
C LYS A 73 -28.15 3.13 -15.80
N CYS A 74 -27.49 1.97 -15.79
CA CYS A 74 -26.56 1.59 -14.74
C CYS A 74 -25.17 2.14 -15.05
N PRO A 75 -24.58 2.95 -14.17
CA PRO A 75 -23.26 3.51 -14.40
C PRO A 75 -22.12 2.50 -14.25
N ALA A 76 -22.42 1.31 -13.75
CA ALA A 76 -21.46 0.22 -13.68
C ALA A 76 -21.39 -0.57 -14.99
N TYR A 77 -22.39 -0.41 -15.87
CA TYR A 77 -22.51 -1.19 -17.10
C TYR A 77 -21.37 -0.82 -18.06
N GLY A 78 -20.54 -1.81 -18.40
CA GLY A 78 -19.36 -1.64 -19.25
C GLY A 78 -18.07 -1.18 -18.54
N LEU A 79 -18.13 -0.85 -17.25
CA LEU A 79 -16.96 -0.44 -16.47
C LEU A 79 -16.37 -1.63 -15.68
N ARG A 80 -15.74 -2.59 -16.38
CA ARG A 80 -14.90 -3.59 -15.72
C ARG A 80 -13.52 -3.01 -15.43
N PRO A 81 -12.93 -3.24 -14.24
CA PRO A 81 -13.33 -4.16 -13.16
C PRO A 81 -14.08 -3.48 -11.99
N LEU A 82 -14.80 -2.38 -12.21
CA LEU A 82 -15.39 -1.65 -11.09
C LEU A 82 -16.66 -2.33 -10.57
N PRO A 83 -16.80 -2.55 -9.24
CA PRO A 83 -18.05 -3.01 -8.66
C PRO A 83 -19.13 -1.93 -8.76
N CYS A 84 -20.38 -2.36 -8.87
CA CYS A 84 -21.48 -1.45 -9.19
C CYS A 84 -21.72 -0.37 -8.13
N TRP A 85 -21.55 -0.72 -6.85
CA TRP A 85 -21.74 0.20 -5.74
C TRP A 85 -20.71 1.34 -5.78
N LEU A 86 -19.49 1.05 -6.27
CA LEU A 86 -18.42 2.04 -6.42
C LEU A 86 -18.69 2.96 -7.61
N ALA A 87 -19.20 2.42 -8.71
CA ALA A 87 -19.64 3.23 -9.85
C ALA A 87 -20.77 4.19 -9.46
N TRP A 88 -21.76 3.71 -8.70
CA TRP A 88 -22.83 4.55 -8.13
C TRP A 88 -22.27 5.60 -7.17
N ARG A 89 -21.42 5.20 -6.22
CA ARG A 89 -20.80 6.13 -5.26
C ARG A 89 -20.00 7.25 -5.94
N ARG A 90 -19.29 6.96 -7.04
CA ARG A 90 -18.53 7.96 -7.80
C ARG A 90 -19.41 8.99 -8.49
N LEU A 91 -20.60 8.60 -8.94
CA LEU A 91 -21.51 9.51 -9.64
C LEU A 91 -22.45 10.28 -8.72
N THR A 92 -23.04 9.61 -7.72
CA THR A 92 -24.05 10.21 -6.84
C THR A 92 -23.50 10.63 -5.49
N GLY A 93 -22.26 10.27 -5.17
CA GLY A 93 -21.66 10.46 -3.85
C GLY A 93 -22.22 9.52 -2.77
N ARG A 94 -23.22 8.68 -3.09
CA ARG A 94 -23.90 7.78 -2.15
C ARG A 94 -24.04 6.38 -2.72
N VAL A 95 -24.05 5.39 -1.82
CA VAL A 95 -24.34 4.01 -2.18
C VAL A 95 -25.86 3.80 -2.05
N PRO A 96 -26.55 3.27 -3.07
CA PRO A 96 -27.97 2.95 -2.97
C PRO A 96 -28.25 1.95 -1.85
N GLU A 97 -29.40 2.06 -1.18
CA GLU A 97 -29.74 1.18 -0.05
C GLU A 97 -29.78 -0.30 -0.45
N CYS A 98 -30.21 -0.59 -1.67
CA CYS A 98 -30.26 -1.94 -2.21
C CYS A 98 -28.87 -2.58 -2.46
N CYS A 99 -27.78 -1.82 -2.28
CA CYS A 99 -26.42 -2.36 -2.32
C CYS A 99 -25.97 -2.90 -0.96
N PHE A 100 -26.55 -2.51 0.18
CA PHE A 100 -26.09 -2.98 1.50
C PHE A 100 -26.32 -4.49 1.70
N ASP A 101 -27.36 -5.04 1.08
CA ASP A 101 -27.69 -6.48 1.15
C ASP A 101 -27.13 -7.29 -0.04
N CYS A 102 -26.32 -6.67 -0.91
CA CYS A 102 -25.82 -7.32 -2.12
C CYS A 102 -24.52 -8.09 -1.85
N GLU A 103 -24.42 -9.34 -2.31
CA GLU A 103 -23.18 -10.13 -2.19
C GLU A 103 -21.95 -9.39 -2.73
N VAL A 104 -22.06 -8.69 -3.87
CA VAL A 104 -20.95 -7.91 -4.45
C VAL A 104 -20.46 -6.80 -3.52
N PHE A 105 -21.32 -6.28 -2.65
CA PHE A 105 -20.93 -5.29 -1.63
C PHE A 105 -20.35 -5.97 -0.39
N LEU A 106 -20.87 -7.14 -0.01
CA LEU A 106 -20.43 -7.89 1.17
C LEU A 106 -19.11 -8.64 0.95
N THR A 107 -18.77 -9.01 -0.29
CA THR A 107 -17.55 -9.74 -0.65
C THR A 107 -16.45 -8.83 -1.21
N ALA A 108 -16.65 -7.51 -1.24
CA ALA A 108 -15.71 -6.53 -1.77
C ALA A 108 -14.63 -6.10 -0.75
#